data_AF-A0A7S0ZRX5-F1
#
_entry.id   AF-A0A7S0ZRX5-F1
#
_cell.length_a   1.000
_cell.length_b   1.000
_cell.length_c   1.000
_cell.angle_alpha   90.00
_cell.angle_beta   90.00
_cell.angle_gamma   90.00
#
_symmetry.space_group_name_H-M   'P 1'
#
loop_
_entity.id
_entity.type
_entity.pdbx_description
1 polymer ?
#
loop_
_entity_poly.entity_id
_entity_poly.type
_entity_poly.pdbx_seq_one_letter_code
_entity_poly.pdbx_strand_id
1 'polypeptide(L)'
;ATVGEKGWLSWAALWTDQWTHVGRAEAKHMSEIVVLNGAAVYQCVDRCAELRALFEEYCIAFHQRLVSASPVSSGTWPNDVEVPLTEFGEIMLGVRQREQQFVGMKVLEMIQAQQQVSWMSSMSSQHMHDLQREVVSGRCVLVESPDGSARRVVGFTGIRLQREDGSLLTILAKKRLNESEWEPDGKLPGVKQDPGELPHQAL
;
A
#
# COMPACT_ATOMS: atom_id res chain seq x y z
N ALA A 1 -15.01 -18.49 0.77
CA ALA A 1 -13.66 -17.96 0.51
C ALA A 1 -12.84 -18.99 -0.26
N THR A 2 -12.21 -18.63 -1.37
CA THR A 2 -11.21 -19.49 -2.06
C THR A 2 -9.95 -18.70 -2.30
N VAL A 3 -8.82 -19.20 -1.80
CA VAL A 3 -7.50 -18.64 -2.04
C VAL A 3 -6.86 -19.40 -3.20
N GLY A 4 -6.31 -18.66 -4.17
CA GLY A 4 -5.61 -19.24 -5.31
C GLY A 4 -4.25 -19.83 -4.92
N GLU A 5 -3.61 -20.55 -5.84
CA GLU A 5 -2.23 -21.03 -5.62
C GLU A 5 -1.30 -19.86 -5.27
N LYS A 6 -0.43 -20.07 -4.27
CA LYS A 6 0.49 -19.06 -3.70
C LYS A 6 -0.18 -17.86 -3.03
N GLY A 7 -1.49 -17.88 -2.85
CA GLY A 7 -2.20 -16.89 -2.05
C GLY A 7 -2.10 -17.19 -0.55
N TRP A 8 -2.18 -16.13 0.26
CA TRP A 8 -2.26 -16.24 1.71
C TRP A 8 -3.66 -15.86 2.17
N LEU A 9 -4.23 -16.66 3.08
CA LEU A 9 -5.35 -16.21 3.90
C LEU A 9 -4.79 -15.72 5.23
N SER A 10 -4.87 -14.42 5.49
CA SER A 10 -4.53 -13.87 6.80
C SER A 10 -5.79 -13.29 7.40
N TRP A 11 -6.20 -13.82 8.55
CA TRP A 11 -7.38 -13.31 9.23
C TRP A 11 -7.11 -11.91 9.78
N ALA A 12 -8.04 -10.98 9.54
CA ALA A 12 -8.04 -9.64 10.13
C ALA A 12 -7.97 -9.69 11.67
N ALA A 13 -8.33 -10.81 12.29
CA ALA A 13 -8.15 -11.10 13.71
C ALA A 13 -6.69 -10.93 14.20
N LEU A 14 -5.68 -11.05 13.33
CA LEU A 14 -4.29 -10.77 13.74
C LEU A 14 -4.07 -9.29 14.06
N TRP A 15 -4.84 -8.41 13.41
CA TRP A 15 -4.67 -6.96 13.45
C TRP A 15 -5.80 -6.26 14.22
N THR A 16 -6.79 -7.01 14.72
CA THR A 16 -7.99 -6.48 15.36
C THR A 16 -8.34 -7.31 16.60
N ASP A 17 -8.76 -6.63 17.68
CA ASP A 17 -9.10 -7.28 18.95
C ASP A 17 -10.40 -8.10 18.86
N GLN A 18 -11.33 -7.69 18.01
CA GLN A 18 -12.64 -8.32 17.84
C GLN A 18 -12.93 -8.56 16.36
N TRP A 19 -12.71 -9.81 15.92
CA TRP A 19 -13.09 -10.26 14.59
C TRP A 19 -14.05 -11.44 14.70
N THR A 20 -15.22 -11.32 14.06
CA THR A 20 -16.17 -12.43 13.95
C THR A 20 -16.14 -12.96 12.52
N HIS A 21 -15.69 -14.20 12.35
CA HIS A 21 -15.69 -14.86 11.04
C HIS A 21 -17.11 -15.01 10.50
N VAL A 22 -17.27 -14.84 9.19
CA VAL A 22 -18.55 -15.02 8.51
C VAL A 22 -18.42 -16.13 7.48
N GLY A 23 -19.04 -17.26 7.78
CA GLY A 23 -19.07 -18.43 6.91
C GLY A 23 -17.95 -19.43 7.21
N ARG A 24 -17.58 -20.23 6.20
CA ARG A 24 -16.58 -21.29 6.29
C ARG A 24 -15.49 -21.06 5.24
N ALA A 25 -14.23 -21.08 5.68
CA ALA A 25 -13.08 -21.14 4.80
C ALA A 25 -12.75 -22.62 4.52
N GLU A 26 -12.60 -22.98 3.24
CA GLU A 26 -12.22 -24.32 2.82
C GLU A 26 -11.05 -24.23 1.84
N ALA A 27 -9.96 -24.93 2.15
CA ALA A 27 -8.83 -25.07 1.23
C ALA A 27 -9.19 -26.13 0.17
N LYS A 28 -9.18 -25.74 -1.11
CA LYS A 28 -9.43 -26.66 -2.23
C LYS A 28 -8.20 -27.49 -2.63
N HIS A 29 -7.02 -27.03 -2.24
CA HIS A 29 -5.73 -27.64 -2.56
C HIS A 29 -4.95 -27.92 -1.26
N MET A 30 -3.86 -28.69 -1.35
CA MET A 30 -2.94 -28.81 -0.22
C MET A 30 -2.45 -27.42 0.20
N SER A 31 -2.53 -27.13 1.48
CA SER A 31 -2.21 -25.81 2.05
C SER A 31 -1.44 -25.98 3.33
N GLU A 32 -0.57 -25.04 3.62
CA GLU A 32 0.14 -24.95 4.89
C GLU A 32 -0.63 -24.01 5.82
N ILE A 33 -0.69 -24.37 7.10
CA ILE A 33 -1.31 -23.54 8.14
C ILE A 33 -0.18 -22.99 8.99
N VAL A 34 -0.03 -21.67 9.00
CA VAL A 34 0.88 -20.98 9.91
C VAL A 34 0.08 -20.47 11.10
N VAL A 35 0.38 -20.99 12.29
CA VAL A 35 -0.22 -20.53 13.55
C VAL A 35 0.80 -19.65 14.25
N LEU A 36 0.43 -18.38 14.47
CA LEU A 36 1.26 -17.42 15.18
C LEU A 36 0.81 -17.32 16.64
N ASN A 37 1.75 -17.40 17.56
CA ASN A 37 1.50 -17.03 18.95
C ASN A 37 1.58 -15.51 19.06
N GLY A 38 0.43 -14.83 19.05
CA GLY A 38 0.36 -13.36 19.07
C GLY A 38 1.13 -12.73 20.24
N ALA A 39 1.07 -13.32 21.43
CA ALA A 39 1.81 -12.83 22.59
C ALA A 39 3.33 -12.95 22.39
N ALA A 40 3.81 -14.06 21.82
CA ALA A 40 5.22 -14.23 21.51
C ALA A 40 5.69 -13.29 20.39
N VAL A 41 4.88 -13.08 19.35
CA VAL A 41 5.17 -12.10 18.28
C VAL A 41 5.29 -10.70 18.87
N TYR A 42 4.33 -10.29 19.71
CA TYR A 42 4.37 -9.00 20.40
C TYR A 42 5.63 -8.86 21.27
N GLN A 43 5.98 -9.87 22.06
CA GLN A 43 7.21 -9.87 22.87
C GLN A 43 8.49 -9.76 22.02
N CYS A 44 8.52 -10.33 20.82
CA CYS A 44 9.64 -10.19 19.91
C CYS A 44 9.72 -8.77 19.35
N VAL A 45 8.58 -8.22 18.92
CA VAL A 45 8.47 -6.87 18.36
C VAL A 45 8.82 -5.81 19.41
N ASP A 46 8.38 -5.98 20.66
CA ASP A 46 8.62 -5.04 21.76
C ASP A 46 10.11 -4.86 22.12
N ARG A 47 10.98 -5.80 21.71
CA ARG A 47 12.44 -5.69 21.90
C ARG A 47 13.10 -4.68 20.96
N CYS A 48 12.41 -4.20 19.93
CA CYS A 48 12.93 -3.21 18.98
C CYS A 48 11.91 -2.08 18.82
N ALA A 49 12.28 -0.88 19.27
CA ALA A 49 11.37 0.27 19.30
C ALA A 49 10.87 0.66 17.91
N GLU A 50 11.72 0.55 16.88
CA GLU A 50 11.38 0.84 15.49
C GLU A 50 10.38 -0.18 14.92
N LEU A 51 10.59 -1.48 15.18
CA LEU A 51 9.66 -2.52 14.75
C LEU A 51 8.32 -2.40 15.48
N ARG A 52 8.33 -2.07 16.79
CA ARG A 52 7.12 -1.82 17.55
C ARG A 52 6.32 -0.65 16.97
N ALA A 53 6.98 0.48 16.71
CA ALA A 53 6.32 1.64 16.11
C ALA A 53 5.73 1.31 14.73
N LEU A 54 6.48 0.62 13.86
CA LEU A 54 5.98 0.19 12.56
C LEU A 54 4.76 -0.74 12.70
N PHE A 55 4.83 -1.71 13.62
CA PHE A 55 3.76 -2.68 13.84
C PHE A 55 2.49 -1.99 14.35
N GLU A 56 2.61 -1.08 15.32
CA GLU A 56 1.50 -0.28 15.85
C GLU A 56 0.85 0.57 14.76
N GLU A 57 1.65 1.32 13.99
CA GLU A 57 1.14 2.17 12.90
C GLU A 57 0.49 1.35 11.78
N TYR A 58 1.04 0.17 11.46
CA TYR A 58 0.43 -0.75 10.51
C TYR A 58 -0.94 -1.24 10.99
N CYS A 59 -1.05 -1.62 12.27
CA CYS A 59 -2.33 -2.03 12.87
C CYS A 59 -3.37 -0.90 12.81
N ILE A 60 -2.96 0.33 13.15
CA ILE A 60 -3.83 1.51 13.09
C ILE A 60 -4.29 1.77 11.65
N ALA A 61 -3.38 1.79 10.68
CA ALA A 61 -3.71 2.02 9.27
C ALA A 61 -4.63 0.92 8.73
N PHE A 62 -4.33 -0.35 9.01
CA PHE A 62 -5.20 -1.46 8.61
C PHE A 62 -6.60 -1.35 9.23
N HIS A 63 -6.68 -1.06 10.53
CA HIS A 63 -7.95 -0.89 11.22
C HIS A 63 -8.78 0.25 10.62
N GLN A 64 -8.17 1.40 10.33
CA GLN A 64 -8.82 2.53 9.67
C GLN A 64 -9.39 2.15 8.30
N ARG A 65 -8.65 1.37 7.51
CA ARG A 65 -9.12 0.86 6.21
C ARG A 65 -10.29 -0.09 6.38
N LEU A 66 -10.19 -1.01 7.34
CA LEU A 66 -11.23 -1.97 7.64
C LEU A 66 -12.55 -1.30 8.05
N VAL A 67 -12.51 -0.31 8.96
CA VAL A 67 -13.73 0.39 9.40
C VAL A 67 -14.30 1.32 8.33
N SER A 68 -13.46 1.77 7.39
CA SER A 68 -13.87 2.62 6.26
C SER A 68 -14.32 1.80 5.03
N ALA A 69 -14.12 0.48 5.05
CA ALA A 69 -14.49 -0.40 3.96
C ALA A 69 -16.02 -0.49 3.87
N SER A 70 -16.56 -0.09 2.73
CA SER A 70 -18.00 -0.13 2.48
C SER A 70 -18.26 -0.39 0.99
N PRO A 71 -19.39 -0.97 0.59
CA PRO A 71 -19.70 -1.18 -0.82
C PRO A 71 -19.71 0.10 -1.64
N VAL A 72 -19.97 1.25 -0.98
CA VAL A 72 -19.96 2.55 -1.63
C VAL A 72 -18.54 2.99 -2.00
N SER A 73 -17.56 2.73 -1.12
CA SER A 73 -16.16 3.12 -1.33
C SER A 73 -15.36 2.09 -2.12
N SER A 74 -15.63 0.79 -1.92
CA SER A 74 -14.84 -0.31 -2.46
C SER A 74 -15.59 -1.25 -3.40
N GLY A 75 -16.90 -1.06 -3.61
CA GLY A 75 -17.75 -1.95 -4.42
C GLY A 75 -18.17 -3.23 -3.70
N THR A 76 -17.49 -3.64 -2.63
CA THR A 76 -17.78 -4.83 -1.83
C THR A 76 -17.62 -4.56 -0.32
N TRP A 77 -18.33 -5.33 0.51
CA TRP A 77 -18.05 -5.39 1.95
C TRP A 77 -16.76 -6.20 2.19
N PRO A 78 -15.95 -5.83 3.21
CA PRO A 78 -14.81 -6.64 3.61
C PRO A 78 -15.29 -8.03 4.05
N ASN A 79 -14.45 -9.03 3.84
CA ASN A 79 -14.72 -10.40 4.25
C ASN A 79 -13.44 -11.05 4.80
N ASP A 80 -13.53 -12.32 5.22
CA ASP A 80 -12.39 -13.06 5.80
C ASP A 80 -11.19 -13.22 4.85
N VAL A 81 -11.36 -13.00 3.54
CA VAL A 81 -10.30 -13.12 2.52
C VAL A 81 -9.68 -11.78 2.20
N GLU A 82 -10.54 -10.78 2.00
CA GLU A 82 -10.16 -9.53 1.40
C GLU A 82 -10.82 -8.39 2.16
N VAL A 83 -9.97 -7.48 2.62
CA VAL A 83 -10.38 -6.15 3.05
C VAL A 83 -9.95 -5.21 1.93
N PRO A 84 -10.88 -4.46 1.32
CA PRO A 84 -10.51 -3.55 0.24
C PRO A 84 -9.50 -2.51 0.68
N LEU A 85 -8.58 -2.16 -0.23
CA LEU A 85 -7.53 -1.17 -0.02
C LEU A 85 -6.57 -1.51 1.14
N THR A 86 -6.31 -2.80 1.37
CA THR A 86 -5.37 -3.28 2.39
C THR A 86 -4.21 -4.09 1.80
N GLU A 87 -3.83 -3.88 0.54
CA GLU A 87 -2.55 -4.39 0.08
C GLU A 87 -1.41 -3.73 0.89
N PHE A 88 -0.28 -4.42 1.04
CA PHE A 88 0.85 -3.91 1.85
C PHE A 88 1.24 -2.47 1.45
N GLY A 89 1.36 -2.20 0.15
CA GLY A 89 1.67 -0.85 -0.34
C GLY A 89 0.61 0.19 0.02
N GLU A 90 -0.67 -0.19 0.02
CA GLU A 90 -1.78 0.71 0.34
C GLU A 90 -1.87 1.01 1.85
N ILE A 91 -1.63 0.00 2.70
CA ILE A 91 -1.56 0.20 4.15
C ILE A 91 -0.39 1.12 4.48
N MET A 92 0.77 0.89 3.83
CA MET A 92 1.95 1.73 4.06
C MET A 92 1.73 3.20 3.69
N LEU A 93 0.82 3.53 2.76
CA LEU A 93 0.44 4.93 2.51
C LEU A 93 -0.28 5.58 3.70
N GLY A 94 -0.96 4.79 4.53
CA GLY A 94 -1.65 5.22 5.75
C GLY A 94 -0.75 5.27 7.00
N VAL A 95 0.39 4.59 6.97
CA VAL A 95 1.39 4.58 8.06
C VAL A 95 2.06 5.95 8.17
N ARG A 96 2.46 6.38 9.38
CA ARG A 96 3.19 7.65 9.57
C ARG A 96 4.48 7.71 8.76
N GLN A 97 4.84 8.93 8.36
CA GLN A 97 5.97 9.18 7.46
C GLN A 97 7.31 8.61 7.99
N ARG A 98 7.55 8.66 9.31
CA ARG A 98 8.78 8.12 9.91
C ARG A 98 8.92 6.62 9.67
N GLU A 99 7.84 5.88 9.86
CA GLU A 99 7.78 4.43 9.68
C GLU A 99 7.78 4.05 8.18
N GLN A 100 7.16 4.86 7.32
CA GLN A 100 7.30 4.74 5.86
C GLN A 100 8.76 4.89 5.41
N GLN A 101 9.47 5.90 5.93
CA GLN A 101 10.89 6.11 5.66
C GLN A 101 11.72 4.92 6.13
N PHE A 102 11.46 4.38 7.32
CA PHE A 102 12.16 3.20 7.83
C PHE A 102 12.06 2.02 6.87
N VAL A 103 10.85 1.67 6.43
CA VAL A 103 10.63 0.60 5.44
C VAL A 103 11.33 0.93 4.12
N GLY A 104 11.16 2.16 3.62
CA GLY A 104 11.76 2.57 2.35
C GLY A 104 13.28 2.54 2.36
N MET A 105 13.92 2.93 3.47
CA MET A 105 15.37 2.84 3.63
C MET A 105 15.87 1.40 3.62
N LYS A 106 15.13 0.45 4.20
CA LYS A 106 15.47 -0.99 4.14
C LYS A 106 15.39 -1.53 2.72
N VAL A 107 14.40 -1.09 1.94
CA VAL A 107 14.30 -1.44 0.52
C VAL A 107 15.46 -0.82 -0.29
N LEU A 108 15.87 0.42 0.00
CA LEU A 108 17.04 1.02 -0.63
C LEU A 108 18.35 0.27 -0.31
N GLU A 109 18.55 -0.13 0.94
CA GLU A 109 19.69 -0.96 1.36
C GLU A 109 19.71 -2.29 0.59
N MET A 110 18.56 -2.94 0.43
CA MET A 110 18.41 -4.17 -0.35
C MET A 110 18.80 -3.96 -1.82
N ILE A 111 18.30 -2.89 -2.47
CA ILE A 111 18.66 -2.59 -3.86
C ILE A 111 20.17 -2.37 -3.97
N GLN A 112 20.77 -1.60 -3.07
CA GLN A 112 22.21 -1.34 -3.06
C GLN A 112 23.03 -2.63 -2.91
N ALA A 113 22.61 -3.53 -2.02
CA ALA A 113 23.26 -4.82 -1.84
C ALA A 113 23.17 -5.70 -3.10
N GLN A 114 22.02 -5.73 -3.77
CA GLN A 114 21.85 -6.46 -5.04
C GLN A 114 22.71 -5.88 -6.18
N GLN A 115 22.88 -4.56 -6.22
CA GLN A 115 23.74 -3.89 -7.21
C GLN A 115 25.22 -4.26 -7.06
N GLN A 116 25.70 -4.44 -5.83
CA GLN A 116 27.10 -4.85 -5.60
C GLN A 116 27.41 -6.26 -6.16
N VAL A 117 26.40 -7.14 -6.18
CA VAL A 117 26.54 -8.50 -6.70
C VAL A 117 26.33 -8.55 -8.22
N SER A 118 25.47 -7.67 -8.75
CA SER A 118 25.18 -7.58 -10.18
C SER A 118 26.12 -6.60 -10.88
N TRP A 119 27.21 -7.12 -11.46
CA TRP A 119 28.16 -6.40 -12.32
C TRP A 119 27.53 -5.71 -13.56
N MET A 120 26.22 -5.88 -13.80
CA MET A 120 25.48 -5.31 -14.94
C MET A 120 24.43 -4.26 -14.57
N SER A 121 24.25 -3.91 -13.30
CA SER A 121 23.18 -2.98 -12.90
C SER A 121 23.59 -1.49 -13.00
N SER A 122 23.10 -0.80 -14.03
CA SER A 122 23.44 0.59 -14.41
C SER A 122 22.57 1.68 -13.78
N MET A 123 22.00 1.45 -12.59
CA MET A 123 21.31 2.56 -11.91
C MET A 123 22.35 3.61 -11.52
N SER A 124 22.27 4.80 -12.12
CA SER A 124 23.19 5.89 -11.78
C SER A 124 23.05 6.21 -10.29
N SER A 125 24.17 6.53 -9.65
CA SER A 125 24.19 7.01 -8.26
C SER A 125 23.25 8.20 -8.05
N GLN A 126 23.05 9.01 -9.10
CA GLN A 126 22.11 10.12 -9.12
C GLN A 126 20.66 9.66 -8.96
N HIS A 127 20.21 8.65 -9.72
CA HIS A 127 18.83 8.15 -9.59
C HIS A 127 18.58 7.53 -8.21
N MET A 128 19.57 6.84 -7.64
CA MET A 128 19.45 6.31 -6.27
C MET A 128 19.30 7.43 -5.24
N HIS A 129 20.10 8.47 -5.36
CA HIS A 129 20.01 9.64 -4.49
C HIS A 129 18.68 10.38 -4.64
N ASP A 130 18.16 10.50 -5.87
CA ASP A 130 16.86 11.12 -6.13
C ASP A 130 15.70 10.32 -5.52
N LEU A 131 15.74 9.00 -5.66
CA LEU A 131 14.76 8.10 -5.04
C LEU A 131 14.83 8.17 -3.51
N GLN A 132 16.02 8.19 -2.93
CA GLN A 132 16.21 8.38 -1.48
C GLN A 132 15.61 9.72 -1.02
N ARG A 133 15.83 10.80 -1.77
CA ARG A 133 15.20 12.10 -1.47
C ARG A 133 13.68 12.03 -1.55
N GLU A 134 13.11 11.29 -2.49
CA GLU A 134 11.67 11.07 -2.56
C GLU A 134 11.11 10.35 -1.33
N VAL A 135 11.76 9.27 -0.90
CA VAL A 135 11.37 8.51 0.31
C VAL A 135 11.47 9.40 1.55
N VAL A 136 12.59 10.07 1.75
CA VAL A 136 12.80 10.96 2.92
C VAL A 136 11.81 12.13 2.91
N SER A 137 11.50 12.70 1.76
CA SER A 137 10.50 13.78 1.66
C SER A 137 9.04 13.32 1.80
N GLY A 138 8.77 12.00 1.88
CA GLY A 138 7.41 11.45 1.88
C GLY A 138 6.69 11.59 0.54
N ARG A 139 7.41 11.89 -0.56
CA ARG A 139 6.81 11.99 -1.90
C ARG A 139 6.42 10.63 -2.46
N CYS A 140 7.02 9.55 -1.96
CA CYS A 140 6.61 8.19 -2.23
C CYS A 140 6.94 7.28 -1.05
N VAL A 141 6.26 6.14 -1.01
CA VAL A 141 6.64 5.00 -0.17
C VAL A 141 7.35 3.99 -1.07
N LEU A 142 8.45 3.41 -0.59
CA LEU A 142 9.13 2.32 -1.27
C LEU A 142 8.87 1.02 -0.50
N VAL A 143 8.34 0.01 -1.17
CA VAL A 143 8.03 -1.30 -0.58
C VAL A 143 8.68 -2.41 -1.39
N GLU A 144 8.96 -3.54 -0.76
CA GLU A 144 9.40 -4.75 -1.45
C GLU A 144 8.20 -5.48 -2.09
N SER A 145 8.42 -6.02 -3.27
CA SER A 145 7.49 -6.88 -3.98
C SER A 145 7.68 -8.36 -3.58
N PRO A 146 6.69 -9.23 -3.82
CA PRO A 146 6.86 -10.66 -3.60
C PRO A 146 8.01 -11.32 -4.40
N ASP A 147 8.45 -10.69 -5.49
CA ASP A 147 9.60 -11.13 -6.29
C ASP A 147 10.95 -10.54 -5.84
N GLY A 148 10.97 -9.79 -4.72
CA GLY A 148 12.16 -9.12 -4.19
C GLY A 148 12.54 -7.83 -4.93
N SER A 149 11.71 -7.38 -5.88
CA SER A 149 11.90 -6.07 -6.53
C SER A 149 11.39 -4.93 -5.64
N ALA A 150 11.87 -3.71 -5.88
CA ALA A 150 11.36 -2.52 -5.21
C ALA A 150 10.20 -1.89 -5.98
N ARG A 151 9.09 -1.61 -5.29
CA ARG A 151 7.92 -0.90 -5.82
C ARG A 151 7.79 0.47 -5.17
N ARG A 152 7.69 1.50 -6.02
CA ARG A 152 7.35 2.87 -5.61
C ARG A 152 5.83 3.02 -5.58
N VAL A 153 5.29 3.36 -4.41
CA VAL A 153 3.85 3.52 -4.15
C VAL A 153 3.55 4.98 -3.86
N VAL A 154 2.47 5.49 -4.45
CA VAL A 154 1.96 6.84 -4.24
C VAL A 154 0.44 6.78 -4.08
N GLY A 155 -0.10 7.56 -3.15
CA GLY A 155 -1.55 7.71 -2.98
C GLY A 155 -2.13 8.67 -4.01
N PHE A 156 -3.24 8.28 -4.63
CA PHE A 156 -3.96 9.11 -5.58
C PHE A 156 -5.46 8.86 -5.44
N THR A 157 -6.23 9.93 -5.32
CA THR A 157 -7.69 9.86 -5.34
C THR A 157 -8.19 10.42 -6.65
N GLY A 158 -8.89 9.59 -7.42
CA GLY A 158 -9.59 10.00 -8.63
C GLY A 158 -11.11 10.01 -8.45
N ILE A 159 -11.78 10.93 -9.13
CA ILE A 159 -13.23 10.92 -9.29
C ILE A 159 -13.57 10.23 -10.60
N ARG A 160 -14.40 9.18 -10.52
CA ARG A 160 -15.00 8.52 -11.68
C ARG A 160 -16.44 8.99 -11.84
N LEU A 161 -16.67 9.97 -12.72
CA LEU A 161 -18.02 10.34 -13.14
C LEU A 161 -18.37 9.61 -14.43
N GLN A 162 -19.37 8.75 -14.37
CA GLN A 162 -19.85 7.95 -15.51
C GLN A 162 -21.31 8.28 -15.79
N ARG A 163 -21.61 8.61 -17.05
CA ARG A 163 -22.98 8.78 -17.54
C ARG A 163 -23.63 7.42 -17.78
N GLU A 164 -24.97 7.39 -17.88
CA GLU A 164 -25.73 6.17 -18.17
C GLU A 164 -25.37 5.52 -19.51
N ASP A 165 -24.90 6.31 -20.48
CA ASP A 165 -24.41 5.83 -21.78
C ASP A 165 -22.99 5.20 -21.71
N GLY A 166 -22.41 5.12 -20.51
CA GLY A 166 -21.09 4.56 -20.27
C GLY A 166 -19.94 5.56 -20.42
N SER A 167 -20.18 6.79 -20.90
CA SER A 167 -19.14 7.80 -21.09
C SER A 167 -18.56 8.28 -19.75
N LEU A 168 -17.24 8.48 -19.71
CA LEU A 168 -16.51 8.94 -18.53
C LEU A 168 -16.11 10.41 -18.65
N LEU A 169 -16.20 11.17 -17.55
CA LEU A 169 -15.55 12.47 -17.46
C LEU A 169 -14.04 12.27 -17.36
N THR A 170 -13.28 12.92 -18.23
CA THR A 170 -11.82 12.90 -18.23
C THR A 170 -11.26 14.31 -18.49
N ILE A 171 -10.05 14.58 -17.99
CA ILE A 171 -9.29 15.79 -18.28
C ILE A 171 -8.56 15.57 -19.60
N LEU A 172 -8.99 16.25 -20.66
CA LEU A 172 -8.38 16.12 -21.99
C LEU A 172 -7.00 16.80 -22.06
N ALA A 173 -6.87 17.96 -21.43
CA ALA A 173 -5.61 18.71 -21.40
C ALA A 173 -5.48 19.54 -20.12
N LYS A 174 -4.24 19.84 -19.75
CA LYS A 174 -3.89 20.76 -18.67
C LYS A 174 -3.01 21.87 -19.22
N LYS A 175 -3.12 23.05 -18.60
CA LYS A 175 -2.25 24.19 -18.89
C LYS A 175 -1.41 24.46 -17.67
N ARG A 176 -0.08 24.38 -17.80
CA ARG A 176 0.81 24.72 -16.70
C ARG A 176 0.81 26.23 -16.46
N LEU A 177 1.02 26.65 -15.22
CA LEU A 177 1.25 28.06 -14.91
C LEU A 177 2.46 28.52 -15.74
N ASN A 178 2.28 29.55 -16.55
CA ASN A 178 3.29 30.18 -17.43
C ASN A 178 3.57 29.51 -18.78
N GLU A 179 2.85 28.46 -19.17
CA GLU A 179 2.94 27.90 -20.52
C GLU A 179 1.77 28.41 -21.39
N SER A 180 2.03 28.71 -22.65
CA SER A 180 0.99 29.17 -23.59
C SER A 180 0.15 28.02 -24.14
N GLU A 181 0.76 26.84 -24.27
CA GLU A 181 0.18 25.66 -24.90
C GLU A 181 -0.52 24.75 -23.89
N TRP A 182 -1.49 24.00 -24.39
CA TRP A 182 -2.20 22.97 -23.62
C TRP A 182 -1.48 21.63 -23.80
N GLU A 183 -1.13 20.97 -22.71
CA GLU A 183 -0.58 19.62 -22.75
C GLU A 183 -1.73 18.61 -22.66
N PRO A 184 -1.86 17.67 -23.62
CA PRO A 184 -2.84 16.59 -23.50
C PRO A 184 -2.51 15.74 -22.28
N ASP A 185 -3.53 15.43 -21.45
CA ASP A 185 -3.34 14.69 -20.19
C ASP A 185 -4.11 13.35 -20.22
N GLY A 186 -5.36 13.36 -20.65
CA GLY A 186 -6.21 12.17 -20.75
C GLY A 186 -6.50 11.47 -19.41
N LYS A 187 -6.33 12.17 -18.28
CA LYS A 187 -6.44 11.59 -16.93
C LYS A 187 -7.81 11.82 -16.32
N LEU A 188 -8.24 10.90 -15.46
CA LEU A 188 -9.40 11.16 -14.59
C LEU A 188 -9.14 12.38 -13.69
N PRO A 189 -10.16 13.19 -13.38
CA PRO A 189 -10.06 14.21 -12.36
C PRO A 189 -9.61 13.58 -11.04
N GLY A 190 -8.64 14.20 -10.37
CA GLY A 190 -8.12 13.66 -9.14
C GLY A 190 -6.90 14.41 -8.65
N VAL A 191 -6.52 14.11 -7.42
CA VAL A 191 -5.37 14.70 -6.76
C VAL A 191 -4.51 13.62 -6.12
N LYS A 192 -3.23 13.95 -5.98
CA LYS A 192 -2.33 13.13 -5.17
C LYS A 192 -2.74 13.28 -3.71
N GLN A 193 -2.77 12.17 -2.99
CA GLN A 193 -3.08 12.18 -1.57
C GLN A 193 -1.86 12.65 -0.76
N ASP A 194 -2.13 13.35 0.33
CA ASP A 194 -1.13 13.60 1.37
C ASP A 194 -0.88 12.33 2.19
N PRO A 195 0.29 12.19 2.85
CA PRO A 195 0.58 11.03 3.69
C PRO A 195 -0.47 10.83 4.79
N GLY A 196 -1.00 9.61 4.92
CA GLY A 196 -2.05 9.30 5.90
C GLY A 196 -3.47 9.70 5.49
N GLU A 197 -3.64 10.39 4.37
CA GLU A 197 -4.94 10.86 3.90
C GLU A 197 -5.78 9.71 3.32
N LEU A 198 -7.05 9.64 3.72
CA LEU A 198 -8.02 8.69 3.16
C LEU A 198 -8.58 9.21 1.83
N PRO A 199 -9.04 8.34 0.92
CA PRO A 199 -9.53 8.79 -0.38
C PRO A 199 -10.58 9.89 -0.32
N HIS A 200 -11.52 9.82 0.62
CA HIS A 200 -12.59 10.81 0.78
C HIS A 200 -12.14 12.16 1.38
N GLN A 201 -10.91 12.26 1.90
CA GLN A 201 -10.35 13.48 2.47
C GLN A 201 -9.62 14.33 1.42
N ALA A 202 -9.16 13.70 0.34
CA ALA A 202 -8.36 14.32 -0.70
C ALA A 202 -9.17 15.18 -1.71
N LEU A 203 -10.49 15.02 -1.77
CA LEU A 203 -11.34 15.65 -2.79
C LEU A 203 -12.22 16.77 -2.23
#